data_AF-A0A3C0PPX9-F1
#
_entry.id   AF-A0A3C0PPX9-F1
#
_cell.length_a   1.000
_cell.length_b   1.000
_cell.length_c   1.000
_cell.angle_alpha   90.00
_cell.angle_beta   90.00
_cell.angle_gamma   90.00
#
_symmetry.space_group_name_H-M   'P 1'
#
loop_
_entity.id
_entity.type
_entity.pdbx_description
1 polymer ?
#
loop_
_entity_poly.entity_id
_entity_poly.type
_entity_poly.pdbx_seq_one_letter_code
_entity_poly.pdbx_strand_id
1 'polypeptide(L)'
;QRMAREVEAGKLAAQSVTAEVLASFLDTHFLPDPDLVIRTSGEARISNFLLWQSAYAEYEFVETLWPDFTALQFTQLISRFGTRDRRYGALTA
;
A
#
# COMPACT_ATOMS: atom_id res chain seq x y z
N GLN A 1 -10.67 4.18 -15.46
CA GLN A 1 -10.93 4.75 -16.81
C GLN A 1 -10.06 4.11 -17.89
N ARG A 2 -8.73 4.02 -17.73
CA ARG A 2 -7.84 3.35 -18.71
C ARG A 2 -8.32 1.95 -19.09
N MET A 3 -8.59 1.09 -18.10
CA MET A 3 -9.10 -0.27 -18.32
C MET A 3 -10.39 -0.31 -19.14
N ALA A 4 -11.35 0.58 -18.85
CA ALA A 4 -12.60 0.64 -19.60
C ALA A 4 -12.38 0.97 -21.10
N ARG A 5 -11.43 1.86 -21.41
CA ARG A 5 -11.07 2.17 -22.80
C ARG A 5 -10.43 0.98 -23.52
N GLU A 6 -9.64 0.15 -22.83
CA GLU A 6 -9.09 -1.08 -23.41
C GLU A 6 -10.18 -2.13 -23.68
N VAL A 7 -11.22 -2.19 -22.83
CA VAL A 7 -12.40 -3.02 -23.06
C VAL A 7 -13.20 -2.52 -24.27
N GLU A 8 -13.49 -1.22 -24.34
CA GLU A 8 -14.19 -0.61 -25.49
C GLU A 8 -13.43 -0.78 -26.81
N ALA A 9 -12.09 -0.74 -26.77
CA ALA A 9 -11.24 -0.96 -27.93
C ALA A 9 -11.12 -2.45 -28.35
N GLY A 10 -11.76 -3.37 -27.63
CA GLY A 10 -11.70 -4.81 -27.89
C GLY A 10 -10.34 -5.45 -27.55
N LYS A 11 -9.48 -4.74 -26.82
CA LYS A 11 -8.14 -5.23 -26.41
C LYS A 11 -8.17 -6.01 -25.10
N LEU A 12 -9.19 -5.81 -24.28
CA LEU A 12 -9.44 -6.54 -23.04
C LEU A 12 -10.88 -7.05 -23.02
N ALA A 13 -11.09 -8.34 -22.76
CA ALA A 13 -12.43 -8.88 -22.61
C ALA A 13 -12.96 -8.59 -21.19
N ALA A 14 -14.21 -8.15 -21.04
CA ALA A 14 -14.77 -7.83 -19.73
C ALA A 14 -14.71 -9.00 -18.73
N GLN A 15 -14.91 -10.23 -19.21
CA GLN A 15 -14.82 -11.45 -18.42
C GLN A 15 -13.39 -11.81 -17.96
N SER A 16 -12.37 -11.17 -18.53
CA SER A 16 -10.97 -11.36 -18.16
C SER A 16 -10.48 -10.37 -17.11
N VAL A 17 -11.35 -9.47 -16.63
CA VAL A 17 -10.99 -8.52 -15.58
C VAL A 17 -10.89 -9.25 -14.24
N THR A 18 -9.68 -9.28 -13.69
CA THR A 18 -9.38 -9.79 -12.34
C THR A 18 -8.82 -8.66 -11.46
N ALA A 19 -8.58 -8.96 -10.18
CA ALA A 19 -7.92 -8.03 -9.26
C ALA A 19 -6.50 -7.66 -9.75
N GLU A 20 -5.75 -8.63 -10.28
CA GLU A 20 -4.40 -8.44 -10.84
C GLU A 20 -4.44 -7.56 -12.09
N VAL A 21 -5.43 -7.79 -12.97
CA VAL A 21 -5.64 -6.94 -14.14
C VAL A 21 -5.95 -5.52 -13.70
N LEU A 22 -6.88 -5.31 -12.75
CA LEU A 22 -7.17 -3.98 -12.22
C LEU A 22 -5.92 -3.31 -11.64
N ALA A 23 -5.11 -4.03 -10.86
CA ALA A 23 -3.87 -3.54 -10.27
C ALA A 23 -2.88 -3.05 -11.35
N SER A 24 -2.81 -3.73 -12.50
CA SER A 24 -1.96 -3.32 -13.64
C SER A 24 -2.36 -1.97 -14.26
N PHE A 25 -3.60 -1.52 -14.05
CA PHE A 25 -4.10 -0.23 -14.53
C PHE A 25 -3.98 0.91 -13.49
N LEU A 26 -3.58 0.62 -12.25
CA LEU A 26 -3.32 1.64 -11.23
C LEU A 26 -2.01 2.38 -11.54
N ASP A 27 -1.92 3.63 -11.07
CA ASP A 27 -0.73 4.46 -11.31
C ASP A 27 0.54 3.88 -10.67
N THR A 28 0.40 3.01 -9.66
CA THR A 28 1.52 2.39 -8.94
C THR A 28 1.86 0.99 -9.45
N HIS A 29 1.34 0.55 -10.61
CA HIS A 29 1.47 -0.84 -11.05
C HIS A 29 2.93 -1.35 -11.21
N PHE A 30 3.90 -0.44 -11.24
CA PHE A 30 5.33 -0.73 -11.34
C PHE A 30 6.04 -0.81 -9.98
N LEU A 31 5.32 -0.54 -8.88
CA LEU A 31 5.82 -0.63 -7.51
C LEU A 31 5.23 -1.87 -6.83
N PRO A 32 5.99 -2.50 -5.92
CA PRO A 32 5.40 -3.49 -5.02
C PRO A 32 4.40 -2.82 -4.06
N ASP A 33 3.49 -3.63 -3.53
CA ASP A 33 2.61 -3.19 -2.45
C ASP A 33 3.44 -2.87 -1.18
N PRO A 34 3.09 -1.83 -0.42
CA PRO A 34 3.80 -1.50 0.80
C PRO A 34 3.56 -2.55 1.89
N ASP A 35 4.63 -3.02 2.51
CA ASP A 35 4.56 -3.80 3.74
C ASP A 35 4.14 -2.97 4.96
N LEU A 36 4.57 -1.69 5.00
CA LEU A 36 4.37 -0.79 6.13
C LEU A 36 3.99 0.61 5.64
N VAL A 37 2.94 1.17 6.23
CA VAL A 37 2.53 2.57 6.05
C VAL A 37 2.71 3.32 7.36
N ILE A 38 3.58 4.34 7.35
CA ILE A 38 3.84 5.20 8.50
C ILE A 38 3.05 6.50 8.32
N ARG A 39 2.27 6.88 9.33
CA ARG A 39 1.54 8.15 9.35
C ARG A 39 1.90 8.96 10.59
N THR A 40 2.43 10.16 10.34
CA THR A 40 2.77 11.16 11.37
C THR A 40 1.55 11.91 11.88
N SER A 41 1.77 12.80 12.86
CA SER A 41 0.78 13.71 13.49
C SER A 41 -0.30 13.08 14.36
N GLY A 42 -0.15 11.83 14.78
CA GLY A 42 -1.04 11.16 15.74
C GLY A 42 -2.40 10.70 15.17
N GLU A 43 -2.61 10.84 13.87
CA GLU A 43 -3.93 10.63 13.28
C GLU A 43 -4.12 9.20 12.80
N ALA A 44 -4.95 8.42 13.51
CA ALA A 44 -5.26 7.02 13.20
C ALA A 44 -6.30 6.87 12.07
N ARG A 45 -5.99 7.37 10.87
CA ARG A 45 -6.82 7.22 9.67
C ARG A 45 -5.95 7.00 8.43
N ILE A 46 -6.53 6.45 7.37
CA ILE A 46 -5.81 6.23 6.09
C ILE A 46 -5.89 7.47 5.19
N SER A 47 -6.98 8.24 5.28
CA SER A 47 -7.23 9.39 4.40
C SER A 47 -7.15 9.08 2.90
N ASN A 48 -7.69 7.92 2.49
CA ASN A 48 -7.74 7.49 1.10
C ASN A 48 -6.36 7.36 0.42
N PHE A 49 -5.30 7.18 1.22
CA PHE A 49 -3.94 6.96 0.71
C PHE A 49 -3.72 5.48 0.38
N LEU A 50 -3.42 5.18 -0.88
CA LEU A 50 -3.07 3.84 -1.37
C LEU A 50 -4.03 2.72 -0.95
N LEU A 51 -5.35 2.93 -1.06
CA LEU A 51 -6.35 1.97 -0.56
C LEU A 51 -6.20 0.54 -1.11
N TRP A 52 -5.81 0.41 -2.39
CA TRP A 52 -5.63 -0.89 -3.01
C TRP A 52 -4.33 -1.55 -2.54
N GLN A 53 -3.24 -0.81 -2.62
CA GLN A 53 -1.89 -1.30 -2.38
C GLN A 53 -1.66 -1.60 -0.89
N SER A 54 -2.26 -0.80 0.00
CA SER A 54 -2.10 -0.96 1.45
C SER A 54 -3.09 -1.94 2.09
N ALA A 55 -3.84 -2.72 1.30
CA ALA A 55 -4.85 -3.66 1.80
C ALA A 55 -4.29 -4.68 2.81
N TYR A 56 -3.02 -5.06 2.65
CA TYR A 56 -2.31 -5.98 3.53
C TYR A 56 -1.13 -5.33 4.27
N ALA A 57 -0.99 -4.00 4.18
CA ALA A 57 0.07 -3.28 4.86
C ALA A 57 -0.19 -3.22 6.37
N GLU A 58 0.89 -3.25 7.15
CA GLU A 58 0.83 -2.82 8.54
C GLU A 58 0.84 -1.29 8.64
N TYR A 59 0.23 -0.75 9.69
CA TYR A 59 0.22 0.70 9.94
C TYR A 59 0.95 1.04 11.23
N GLU A 60 1.77 2.09 11.18
CA GLU A 60 2.34 2.75 12.35
C GLU A 60 1.88 4.20 12.37
N PHE A 61 1.13 4.57 13.40
CA PHE A 61 0.71 5.95 13.65
C PHE A 61 1.62 6.54 14.72
N VAL A 62 2.31 7.63 14.39
CA VAL A 62 3.22 8.31 15.33
C VAL A 62 2.75 9.73 15.59
N GLU A 63 2.88 10.17 16.84
CA GLU A 63 2.47 11.51 17.28
C GLU A 63 3.34 12.62 16.68
N THR A 64 4.62 12.32 16.40
CA THR A 64 5.57 13.26 15.81
C THR A 64 5.01 13.91 14.54
N LEU A 65 5.08 15.23 14.44
CA LEU A 65 4.67 15.98 13.25
C LEU A 65 5.65 15.73 12.10
N TRP A 66 5.18 15.81 10.84
CA TRP A 66 6.04 15.55 9.68
C TRP A 66 7.34 16.37 9.62
N PRO A 67 7.35 17.68 9.94
CA PRO A 67 8.59 18.47 9.96
C PRO A 67 9.61 18.01 11.02
N ASP A 68 9.15 17.35 12.07
CA ASP A 68 9.96 16.88 13.21
C ASP A 68 10.32 15.39 13.10
N PHE A 69 9.87 14.70 12.06
CA PHE A 69 10.13 13.28 11.85
C PHE A 69 11.57 13.05 11.38
N THR A 70 12.32 12.23 12.12
CA THR A 70 13.76 12.04 11.90
C THR A 70 14.12 10.65 11.37
N ALA A 71 15.28 10.52 10.73
CA ALA A 71 15.83 9.23 10.28
C ALA A 71 16.02 8.23 11.44
N LEU A 72 16.29 8.72 12.66
CA LEU A 72 16.37 7.89 13.86
C LEU A 72 15.01 7.27 14.19
N GLN A 73 13.94 8.08 14.18
CA GLN A 73 12.58 7.57 14.39
C GLN A 73 12.17 6.56 13.31
N PHE A 74 12.49 6.86 12.04
CA PHE A 74 12.25 5.92 10.95
C PHE A 74 12.95 4.57 11.19
N THR A 75 14.24 4.58 11.55
CA THR A 75 15.00 3.35 11.81
C THR A 75 14.41 2.54 12.97
N GLN A 76 13.94 3.21 14.02
CA GLN A 76 13.26 2.56 15.15
C GLN A 76 11.95 1.89 14.73
N LEU A 77 11.15 2.55 13.88
CA LEU A 77 9.90 1.98 13.36
C LEU A 77 10.16 0.76 12.47
N ILE A 78 11.15 0.82 11.59
CA ILE A 78 11.54 -0.32 10.75
C ILE A 78 12.04 -1.49 11.60
N SER A 79 12.86 -1.23 12.62
CA SER A 79 13.31 -2.26 13.56
C SER A 79 12.14 -2.93 14.27
N ARG A 80 11.18 -2.14 14.78
CA ARG A 80 9.95 -2.66 15.39
C ARG A 80 9.16 -3.52 14.41
N PHE A 81 8.95 -3.06 13.19
CA PHE A 81 8.27 -3.82 12.14
C PHE A 81 8.96 -5.17 11.88
N GLY A 82 10.29 -5.20 11.78
CA GLY A 82 11.06 -6.43 11.54
C GLY A 82 11.02 -7.46 12.69
N THR A 83 10.64 -7.04 13.90
CA THR A 83 10.52 -7.95 15.07
C THR A 83 9.11 -8.51 15.27
N ARG A 84 8.12 -8.10 14.46
CA ARG A 84 6.74 -8.55 14.60
C ARG A 84 6.59 -9.98 14.08
N ASP A 85 5.89 -10.80 14.86
CA ASP A 85 5.56 -12.16 14.45
C ASP A 85 4.46 -12.12 13.38
N ARG A 86 4.83 -12.45 12.14
CA ARG A 86 3.90 -12.42 11.01
C ARG A 86 2.89 -13.56 11.20
N ARG A 87 1.62 -13.20 11.39
CA ARG A 87 0.53 -14.20 11.52
C ARG A 87 0.41 -15.04 10.24
N TYR A 88 0.00 -16.29 10.40
CA TYR A 88 -0.27 -17.24 9.31
C TYR A 88 -1.10 -16.59 8.18
N GLY A 89 -0.60 -16.65 6.95
CA GLY A 89 -1.21 -16.02 5.76
C GLY A 89 -0.49 -14.77 5.25
N ALA A 90 0.59 -14.33 5.90
CA ALA A 90 1.47 -13.30 5.33
C ALA A 90 2.02 -13.77 3.97
N LEU A 91 1.83 -12.94 2.94
CA LEU A 91 2.48 -13.12 1.64
C LEU A 91 3.99 -13.15 1.90
N THR A 92 4.62 -14.31 1.68
CA THR A 92 6.08 -14.41 1.64
C THR A 92 6.58 -13.54 0.50
N ALA A 93 7.49 -12.62 0.83
CA ALA A 93 8.14 -11.72 -0.12
C ALA A 93 8.94 -12.49 -1.19
#